data_AF-D5SMK4-F1
#
_entry.id   AF-D5SMK4-F1
#
_cell.length_a   1.000
_cell.length_b   1.000
_cell.length_c   1.000
_cell.angle_alpha   90.00
_cell.angle_beta   90.00
_cell.angle_gamma   90.00
#
_symmetry.space_group_name_H-M   'P 1'
#
loop_
_entity.id
_entity.type
_entity.pdbx_description
1 polymer ?
#
loop_
_entity_poly.entity_id
_entity_poly.type
_entity_poly.pdbx_seq_one_letter_code
_entity_poly.pdbx_strand_id
1 'polypeptide(L)'
;MGTQTSEKPAPAIDLPQPRRKAFHFQPALHEESPQRKIHWHVAIPDRLSNETLAIIPRTDLTSPVDPYVPIFCHRSLSTQEFRRRLWHMTPGLLPLLLWVIPHTDPWGWIVWSVVLGLTLSTATIMLRWFSRIARPGEDHGYDAVLAYAVVVLATLWLFPGREEIGMMTLAILAFGDGSATLLGLKFGERKLPWNGCKSWVGLWAFIAMGTLAGAIMFWGEFRPGIDFRLALGVSFLASLTAGLVESFPSLRNDNLRVGIAAAGTGAIAHLLLIPS
;
A
#
# COMPACT_ATOMS: atom_id res chain seq x y z
N MET A 1 -88.21 -38.16 37.38
CA MET A 1 -87.36 -37.03 37.84
C MET A 1 -87.30 -36.05 36.68
N GLY A 2 -88.17 -35.03 36.59
CA GLY A 2 -88.09 -33.72 37.28
C GLY A 2 -87.38 -32.71 36.35
N THR A 3 -88.09 -32.04 35.42
CA THR A 3 -88.65 -30.65 35.47
C THR A 3 -87.60 -29.52 35.31
N GLN A 4 -87.60 -28.78 34.18
CA GLN A 4 -88.01 -27.34 34.01
C GLN A 4 -86.98 -26.33 34.61
N THR A 5 -86.64 -25.14 34.07
CA THR A 5 -87.25 -24.20 33.09
C THR A 5 -86.32 -22.99 32.87
N SER A 6 -86.59 -22.21 31.81
CA SER A 6 -86.50 -20.72 31.72
C SER A 6 -85.12 -20.03 31.78
N GLU A 7 -84.83 -18.89 31.15
CA GLU A 7 -85.50 -17.91 30.27
C GLU A 7 -84.38 -16.93 29.81
N LYS A 8 -84.33 -16.52 28.53
CA LYS A 8 -84.73 -15.21 27.96
C LYS A 8 -83.71 -14.04 28.19
N PRO A 9 -83.43 -13.18 27.18
CA PRO A 9 -82.09 -12.67 26.90
C PRO A 9 -81.87 -11.17 27.24
N ALA A 10 -80.62 -10.71 27.14
CA ALA A 10 -80.24 -9.30 27.05
C ALA A 10 -78.82 -9.13 26.45
N PRO A 11 -78.41 -7.94 26.00
CA PRO A 11 -79.06 -6.98 25.11
C PRO A 11 -78.25 -6.78 23.80
N ALA A 12 -78.88 -6.21 22.76
CA ALA A 12 -78.20 -5.81 21.52
C ALA A 12 -77.58 -4.42 21.67
N ILE A 13 -76.31 -4.25 21.29
CA ILE A 13 -75.66 -2.93 21.09
C ILE A 13 -74.76 -2.97 19.85
N ASP A 14 -74.84 -1.85 19.11
CA ASP A 14 -74.58 -1.58 17.70
C ASP A 14 -73.22 -1.98 17.10
N LEU A 15 -73.30 -2.64 15.95
CA LEU A 15 -72.24 -2.67 14.94
C LEU A 15 -72.52 -1.55 13.91
N PRO A 16 -71.60 -0.59 13.67
CA PRO A 16 -71.81 0.43 12.65
C PRO A 16 -71.84 -0.18 11.24
N GLN A 17 -72.94 0.08 10.54
CA GLN A 17 -73.23 -0.26 9.14
C GLN A 17 -72.62 0.76 8.15
N PRO A 18 -72.43 0.40 6.85
CA PRO A 18 -71.46 1.00 5.94
C PRO A 18 -72.02 2.20 5.15
N ARG A 19 -71.14 3.10 4.69
CA ARG A 19 -71.47 4.10 3.66
C ARG A 19 -70.71 3.87 2.36
N ARG A 20 -71.43 3.36 1.36
CA ARG A 20 -71.13 3.47 -0.07
C ARG A 20 -71.11 4.93 -0.52
N LYS A 21 -70.12 5.33 -1.32
CA LYS A 21 -70.19 6.16 -2.55
C LYS A 21 -68.83 6.00 -3.26
N ALA A 22 -68.63 6.00 -4.57
CA ALA A 22 -69.39 5.81 -5.79
C ALA A 22 -68.29 5.74 -6.87
N PHE A 23 -68.26 4.72 -7.73
CA PHE A 23 -67.33 4.67 -8.86
C PHE A 23 -67.73 5.73 -9.88
N HIS A 24 -66.84 6.68 -10.18
CA HIS A 24 -66.88 7.47 -11.40
C HIS A 24 -65.70 7.06 -12.29
N PHE A 25 -66.03 6.39 -13.39
CA PHE A 25 -65.13 6.22 -14.54
C PHE A 25 -65.32 7.45 -15.45
N GLN A 26 -64.23 8.14 -15.77
CA GLN A 26 -64.15 9.06 -16.90
C GLN A 26 -63.04 8.56 -17.85
N PRO A 27 -63.27 8.51 -19.18
CA PRO A 27 -62.31 8.00 -20.14
C PRO A 27 -61.23 9.04 -20.48
N ALA A 28 -60.09 8.52 -20.94
CA ALA A 28 -58.81 9.18 -21.16
C ALA A 28 -58.85 10.45 -22.03
N LEU A 29 -58.00 11.41 -21.68
CA LEU A 29 -57.34 12.33 -22.61
C LEU A 29 -55.84 12.37 -22.30
N HIS A 30 -55.05 12.26 -23.37
CA HIS A 30 -53.60 12.31 -23.39
C HIS A 30 -53.06 13.58 -22.73
N GLU A 31 -52.19 13.43 -21.73
CA GLU A 31 -51.18 14.43 -21.36
C GLU A 31 -49.88 13.71 -21.00
N GLU A 32 -48.80 14.08 -21.70
CA GLU A 32 -47.44 13.65 -21.44
C GLU A 32 -47.01 14.03 -20.01
N SER A 33 -46.29 13.14 -19.32
CA SER A 33 -45.82 13.37 -17.95
C SER A 33 -44.42 12.78 -17.72
N PRO A 34 -43.58 13.46 -16.92
CA PRO A 34 -42.12 13.42 -17.02
C PRO A 34 -41.48 12.31 -16.17
N GLN A 35 -40.24 11.99 -16.51
CA GLN A 35 -39.39 11.01 -15.82
C GLN A 35 -39.44 11.13 -14.29
N ARG A 36 -39.82 10.03 -13.62
CA ARG A 36 -39.74 9.89 -12.15
C ARG A 36 -38.27 9.90 -11.71
N LYS A 37 -37.81 11.01 -11.13
CA LYS A 37 -36.62 11.03 -10.28
C LYS A 37 -36.96 10.39 -8.93
N ILE A 38 -36.37 9.24 -8.66
CA ILE A 38 -36.38 8.61 -7.33
C ILE A 38 -35.40 9.41 -6.46
N HIS A 39 -35.91 10.15 -5.48
CA HIS A 39 -35.11 10.82 -4.47
C HIS A 39 -34.73 9.82 -3.36
N TRP A 40 -33.45 9.47 -3.27
CA TRP A 40 -32.90 8.79 -2.10
C TRP A 40 -32.44 9.84 -1.10
N HIS A 41 -33.13 9.96 0.03
CA HIS A 41 -32.60 10.69 1.19
C HIS A 41 -31.65 9.76 1.96
N VAL A 42 -30.35 9.95 1.76
CA VAL A 42 -29.31 9.38 2.64
C VAL A 42 -29.15 10.31 3.83
N ALA A 43 -29.50 9.84 5.02
CA ALA A 43 -29.26 10.55 6.27
C ALA A 43 -27.75 10.57 6.56
N ILE A 44 -27.15 11.75 6.58
CA ILE A 44 -25.77 11.98 7.01
C ILE A 44 -25.79 12.13 8.55
N PRO A 45 -24.99 11.38 9.33
CA PRO A 45 -24.94 11.56 10.78
C PRO A 45 -24.35 12.93 11.16
N ASP A 46 -25.01 13.64 12.09
CA ASP A 46 -24.67 15.01 12.58
C ASP A 46 -23.38 15.11 13.43
N ARG A 47 -22.31 14.38 13.08
CA ARG A 47 -21.07 14.43 13.86
C ARG A 47 -19.80 14.36 13.02
N LEU A 48 -19.61 15.37 12.19
CA LEU A 48 -18.29 15.74 11.67
C LEU A 48 -17.97 17.16 12.12
N SER A 49 -17.32 17.24 13.28
CA SER A 49 -16.77 18.47 13.84
C SER A 49 -15.67 19.01 12.92
N ASN A 50 -15.94 20.17 12.33
CA ASN A 50 -15.03 21.30 12.08
C ASN A 50 -13.51 21.02 12.08
N GLU A 51 -12.95 20.35 11.09
CA GLU A 51 -11.55 20.59 10.69
C GLU A 51 -11.36 20.44 9.16
N THR A 52 -11.26 21.60 8.51
CA THR A 52 -10.43 21.87 7.33
C THR A 52 -10.87 21.27 5.98
N LEU A 53 -12.02 21.73 5.49
CA LEU A 53 -12.31 21.86 4.05
C LEU A 53 -11.39 22.96 3.47
N ALA A 54 -10.25 22.59 2.91
CA ALA A 54 -9.48 23.50 2.07
C ALA A 54 -10.22 23.68 0.73
N ILE A 55 -10.89 24.83 0.61
CA ILE A 55 -11.64 25.26 -0.58
C ILE A 55 -10.63 25.52 -1.71
N ILE A 56 -10.59 24.63 -2.70
CA ILE A 56 -10.05 24.92 -4.03
C ILE A 56 -11.22 25.44 -4.88
N PRO A 57 -11.13 26.61 -5.54
CA PRO A 57 -12.22 27.07 -6.40
C PRO A 57 -12.37 26.11 -7.59
N ARG A 58 -13.48 25.37 -7.63
CA ARG A 58 -13.86 24.56 -8.80
C ARG A 58 -14.52 25.47 -9.84
N THR A 59 -13.82 25.79 -10.91
CA THR A 59 -14.38 26.39 -12.12
C THR A 59 -14.51 25.33 -13.21
N ASP A 60 -15.32 24.29 -12.99
CA ASP A 60 -16.07 23.61 -14.05
C ASP A 60 -16.98 22.54 -13.42
N LEU A 61 -18.28 22.60 -13.66
CA LEU A 61 -19.28 21.65 -13.13
C LEU A 61 -20.04 20.93 -14.26
N THR A 62 -19.44 20.81 -15.44
CA THR A 62 -20.12 20.20 -16.61
C THR A 62 -19.59 18.83 -17.04
N SER A 63 -18.56 18.28 -16.38
CA SER A 63 -18.07 16.93 -16.70
C SER A 63 -18.67 15.87 -15.76
N PRO A 64 -19.18 14.74 -16.29
CA PRO A 64 -19.59 13.61 -15.46
C PRO A 64 -18.37 13.07 -14.71
N VAL A 65 -18.55 12.72 -13.43
CA VAL A 65 -17.51 12.04 -12.64
C VAL A 65 -17.29 10.67 -13.26
N ASP A 66 -16.22 10.53 -14.03
CA ASP A 66 -15.70 9.23 -14.44
C ASP A 66 -15.31 8.45 -13.16
N PRO A 67 -15.86 7.25 -12.91
CA PRO A 67 -15.49 6.44 -11.75
C PRO A 67 -14.01 6.01 -11.76
N TYR A 68 -13.28 6.23 -12.86
CA TYR A 68 -11.83 6.12 -12.93
C TYR A 68 -11.14 7.45 -12.59
N VAL A 69 -11.41 8.02 -11.42
CA VAL A 69 -10.65 9.18 -10.96
C VAL A 69 -9.19 8.74 -10.74
N PRO A 70 -8.20 9.29 -11.47
CA PRO A 70 -6.81 9.04 -11.13
C PRO A 70 -6.62 9.50 -9.68
N ILE A 71 -6.11 8.62 -8.83
CA ILE A 71 -5.65 9.02 -7.51
C ILE A 71 -4.52 10.02 -7.75
N PHE A 72 -4.84 11.30 -7.74
CA PHE A 72 -3.83 12.34 -7.68
C PHE A 72 -3.32 12.31 -6.25
N CYS A 73 -2.27 11.53 -6.00
CA CYS A 73 -1.49 11.67 -4.76
C CYS A 73 -0.76 13.00 -4.81
N HIS A 74 -1.45 14.06 -4.38
CA HIS A 74 -0.84 15.35 -4.17
C HIS A 74 -0.04 15.29 -2.85
N ARG A 75 1.12 14.63 -2.89
CA ARG A 75 2.11 14.71 -1.80
C ARG A 75 3.13 15.78 -2.16
N SER A 76 3.49 16.61 -1.19
CA SER A 76 4.62 17.53 -1.27
C SER A 76 5.75 17.02 -0.37
N LEU A 77 6.99 17.39 -0.68
CA LEU A 77 8.14 17.03 0.14
C LEU A 77 8.14 17.87 1.43
N SER A 78 7.46 17.39 2.47
CA SER A 78 7.51 17.98 3.80
C SER A 78 8.78 17.55 4.55
N THR A 79 9.18 18.30 5.58
CA THR A 79 10.29 17.91 6.48
C THR A 79 10.03 16.56 7.14
N GLN A 80 8.78 16.25 7.46
CA GLN A 80 8.39 14.96 8.03
C GLN A 80 8.54 13.82 7.01
N GLU A 81 8.13 14.05 5.75
CA GLU A 81 8.32 13.08 4.67
C GLU A 81 9.80 12.82 4.43
N PHE A 82 10.61 13.88 4.33
CA PHE A 82 12.05 13.77 4.18
C PHE A 82 12.68 12.95 5.32
N ARG A 83 12.34 13.27 6.57
CA ARG A 83 12.84 12.53 7.74
C ARG A 83 12.40 11.07 7.72
N ARG A 84 11.15 10.78 7.32
CA ARG A 84 10.65 9.40 7.19
C ARG A 84 11.45 8.62 6.14
N ARG A 85 11.75 9.23 4.98
CA ARG A 85 12.55 8.59 3.93
C ARG A 85 14.00 8.39 4.32
N LEU A 86 14.58 9.32 5.09
CA LEU A 86 15.91 9.13 5.63
C LEU A 86 15.96 7.94 6.60
N TRP A 87 15.00 7.84 7.53
CA TRP A 87 14.89 6.68 8.44
C TRP A 87 14.63 5.37 7.71
N HIS A 88 13.88 5.40 6.60
CA HIS A 88 13.63 4.25 5.74
C HIS A 88 14.92 3.75 5.05
N MET A 89 15.83 4.65 4.68
CA MET A 89 17.11 4.30 4.06
C MET A 89 18.11 3.73 5.09
N THR A 90 18.06 4.15 6.35
CA THR A 90 19.07 3.80 7.37
C THR A 90 19.33 2.30 7.53
N PRO A 91 18.31 1.41 7.58
CA PRO A 91 18.55 -0.04 7.65
C PRO A 91 19.37 -0.57 6.49
N GLY A 92 19.31 0.05 5.31
CA GLY A 92 20.10 -0.31 4.13
C GLY A 92 21.61 -0.15 4.31
N LEU A 93 22.07 0.57 5.34
CA LEU A 93 23.48 0.73 5.66
C LEU A 93 24.01 -0.34 6.63
N LEU A 94 23.13 -1.08 7.32
CA LEU A 94 23.53 -2.08 8.31
C LEU A 94 24.46 -3.17 7.76
N PRO A 95 24.27 -3.68 6.52
CA PRO A 95 25.15 -4.73 6.01
C PRO A 95 26.61 -4.31 5.83
N LEU A 96 26.91 -3.00 5.73
CA LEU A 96 28.30 -2.51 5.69
C LEU A 96 29.09 -2.88 6.94
N LEU A 97 28.42 -3.10 8.07
CA LEU A 97 29.06 -3.55 9.32
C LEU A 97 29.63 -4.96 9.18
N LEU A 98 29.12 -5.79 8.26
CA LEU A 98 29.62 -7.14 8.04
C LEU A 98 30.95 -7.14 7.30
N TRP A 99 31.29 -6.09 6.56
CA TRP A 99 32.57 -6.01 5.84
C TRP A 99 33.80 -5.97 6.75
N VAL A 100 33.62 -5.54 8.00
CA VAL A 100 34.71 -5.52 8.99
C VAL A 100 34.72 -6.77 9.89
N ILE A 101 33.71 -7.63 9.76
CA ILE A 101 33.59 -8.87 10.54
C ILE A 101 34.01 -10.02 9.63
N PRO A 102 35.11 -10.72 9.89
CA PRO A 102 35.45 -11.91 9.13
C PRO A 102 34.34 -12.97 9.27
N HIS A 103 33.79 -13.39 8.14
CA HIS A 103 32.78 -14.45 8.06
C HIS A 103 33.00 -15.28 6.79
N THR A 104 32.43 -16.48 6.78
CA THR A 104 32.46 -17.44 5.68
C THR A 104 31.08 -17.59 5.08
N ASP A 105 31.03 -18.06 3.84
CA ASP A 105 29.78 -18.41 3.17
C ASP A 105 29.61 -19.94 3.16
N PRO A 106 28.42 -20.49 3.49
CA PRO A 106 27.28 -19.78 4.06
C PRO A 106 27.57 -19.21 5.45
N TRP A 107 26.84 -18.17 5.83
CA TRP A 107 27.00 -17.53 7.13
C TRP A 107 26.83 -18.52 8.29
N GLY A 108 27.77 -18.48 9.23
CA GLY A 108 27.67 -19.23 10.49
C GLY A 108 26.56 -18.72 11.40
N TRP A 109 26.14 -19.55 12.36
CA TRP A 109 25.05 -19.24 13.30
C TRP A 109 25.24 -17.95 14.10
N ILE A 110 26.48 -17.53 14.36
CA ILE A 110 26.79 -16.26 15.05
C ILE A 110 26.37 -15.07 14.19
N VAL A 111 26.81 -15.04 12.93
CA VAL A 111 26.48 -13.96 11.98
C VAL A 111 24.98 -13.92 11.76
N TRP A 112 24.36 -15.08 11.55
CA TRP A 112 22.90 -15.21 11.45
C TRP A 112 22.16 -14.66 12.68
N SER A 113 22.62 -14.98 13.88
CA SER A 113 22.01 -14.51 15.13
C SER A 113 22.14 -12.99 15.28
N VAL A 114 23.29 -12.42 14.89
CA VAL A 114 23.52 -10.97 14.89
C VAL A 114 22.61 -10.27 13.89
N VAL A 115 22.55 -10.75 12.64
CA VAL A 115 21.70 -10.16 11.59
C VAL A 115 20.23 -10.28 11.94
N LEU A 116 19.79 -11.42 12.47
CA LEU A 116 18.42 -11.61 12.96
C LEU A 116 18.12 -10.64 14.11
N GLY A 117 19.00 -10.56 15.10
CA GLY A 117 18.85 -9.65 16.24
C GLY A 117 18.80 -8.17 15.82
N LEU A 118 19.66 -7.76 14.89
CA LEU A 118 19.67 -6.39 14.33
C LEU A 118 18.40 -6.10 13.53
N THR A 119 17.94 -7.05 12.72
CA THR A 119 16.71 -6.89 11.94
C THR A 119 15.49 -6.76 12.85
N LEU A 120 15.36 -7.66 13.83
CA LEU A 120 14.23 -7.65 14.78
C LEU A 120 14.26 -6.42 15.70
N SER A 121 15.44 -6.01 16.17
CA SER A 121 15.57 -4.80 16.99
C SER A 121 15.24 -3.54 16.20
N THR A 122 15.74 -3.41 14.97
CA THR A 122 15.44 -2.28 14.08
C THR A 122 13.95 -2.23 13.76
N ALA A 123 13.34 -3.36 13.40
CA ALA A 123 11.90 -3.46 13.18
C ALA A 123 11.12 -3.05 14.44
N THR A 124 11.49 -3.58 15.61
CA THR A 124 10.82 -3.25 16.88
C THR A 124 10.93 -1.77 17.23
N ILE A 125 12.12 -1.17 17.06
CA ILE A 125 12.34 0.27 17.31
C ILE A 125 11.48 1.10 16.37
N MET A 126 11.47 0.77 15.07
CA MET A 126 10.67 1.45 14.05
C MET A 126 9.16 1.35 14.34
N LEU A 127 8.68 0.16 14.70
CA LEU A 127 7.28 -0.05 15.06
C LEU A 127 6.90 0.73 16.32
N ARG A 128 7.74 0.73 17.36
CA ARG A 128 7.49 1.52 18.59
C ARG A 128 7.50 3.02 18.34
N TRP A 129 8.40 3.50 17.48
CA TRP A 129 8.43 4.90 17.07
C TRP A 129 7.18 5.28 16.28
N PHE A 130 6.75 4.43 15.34
CA PHE A 130 5.52 4.63 14.59
C PHE A 130 4.30 4.66 15.52
N SER A 131 4.18 3.70 16.44
CA SER A 131 3.10 3.68 17.45
C SER A 131 3.06 4.91 18.37
N ARG A 132 4.17 5.65 18.52
CA ARG A 132 4.22 6.89 19.32
C ARG A 132 3.81 8.15 18.53
N ILE A 133 3.85 8.09 17.20
CA ILE A 133 3.64 9.25 16.31
C ILE A 133 2.36 9.09 15.46
N ALA A 134 1.91 7.85 15.26
CA ALA A 134 0.72 7.54 14.48
C ALA A 134 -0.52 8.15 15.13
N ARG A 135 -1.24 8.98 14.37
CA ARG A 135 -2.56 9.50 14.75
C ARG A 135 -3.60 8.38 14.67
N PRO A 136 -4.71 8.45 15.42
CA PRO A 136 -5.80 7.49 15.28
C PRO A 136 -6.28 7.44 13.81
N GLY A 137 -6.12 6.28 13.16
CA GLY A 137 -6.53 6.06 11.75
C GLY A 137 -5.40 5.89 10.73
N GLU A 138 -4.12 6.04 11.09
CA GLU A 138 -2.97 5.73 10.20
C GLU A 138 -2.47 4.29 10.39
N ASP A 139 -3.14 3.30 9.76
CA ASP A 139 -2.86 1.87 9.98
C ASP A 139 -1.70 1.26 9.14
N HIS A 140 -1.08 2.01 8.22
CA HIS A 140 -0.28 1.38 7.14
C HIS A 140 1.25 1.41 7.34
N GLY A 141 1.77 2.05 8.38
CA GLY A 141 3.23 2.12 8.62
C GLY A 141 3.84 0.78 9.05
N TYR A 142 3.06 -0.05 9.75
CA TYR A 142 3.48 -1.37 10.23
C TYR A 142 3.81 -2.33 9.09
N ASP A 143 2.99 -2.31 8.04
CA ASP A 143 3.17 -3.15 6.85
C ASP A 143 4.52 -2.85 6.16
N ALA A 144 5.00 -1.61 6.20
CA ALA A 144 6.24 -1.20 5.53
C ALA A 144 7.47 -1.81 6.19
N VAL A 145 7.50 -1.69 7.52
CA VAL A 145 8.60 -2.18 8.37
C VAL A 145 8.62 -3.70 8.39
N LEU A 146 7.44 -4.32 8.49
CA LEU A 146 7.33 -5.78 8.51
C LEU A 146 7.69 -6.38 7.15
N ALA A 147 7.25 -5.79 6.04
CA ALA A 147 7.61 -6.23 4.70
C ALA A 147 9.14 -6.25 4.50
N TYR A 148 9.85 -5.24 5.01
CA TYR A 148 11.31 -5.20 5.01
C TYR A 148 11.94 -6.40 5.71
N ALA A 149 11.59 -6.58 6.97
CA ALA A 149 12.17 -7.64 7.79
C ALA A 149 11.88 -9.01 7.17
N VAL A 150 10.64 -9.22 6.71
CA VAL A 150 10.23 -10.49 6.09
C VAL A 150 10.99 -10.74 4.79
N VAL A 151 11.04 -9.80 3.86
CA VAL A 151 11.73 -10.00 2.57
C VAL A 151 13.19 -10.32 2.78
N VAL A 152 13.89 -9.54 3.60
CA VAL A 152 15.34 -9.70 3.80
C VAL A 152 15.64 -11.02 4.50
N LEU A 153 14.96 -11.33 5.60
CA LEU A 153 15.17 -12.59 6.32
C LEU A 153 14.78 -13.80 5.46
N ALA A 154 13.69 -13.71 4.69
CA ALA A 154 13.30 -14.77 3.77
C ALA A 154 14.34 -14.97 2.66
N THR A 155 14.89 -13.89 2.10
CA THR A 155 15.93 -13.98 1.05
C THR A 155 17.19 -14.65 1.59
N LEU A 156 17.67 -14.25 2.77
CA LEU A 156 18.83 -14.87 3.42
C LEU A 156 18.56 -16.36 3.72
N TRP A 157 17.34 -16.70 4.15
CA TRP A 157 16.98 -18.08 4.49
C TRP A 157 16.82 -18.98 3.25
N LEU A 158 16.27 -18.45 2.16
CA LEU A 158 16.05 -19.19 0.91
C LEU A 158 17.34 -19.40 0.10
N PHE A 159 18.32 -18.52 0.26
CA PHE A 159 19.57 -18.56 -0.51
C PHE A 159 20.81 -18.61 0.41
N PRO A 160 20.99 -19.70 1.19
CA PRO A 160 22.18 -19.87 2.02
C PRO A 160 23.43 -19.97 1.13
N GLY A 161 24.51 -19.26 1.50
CA GLY A 161 25.73 -19.18 0.71
C GLY A 161 25.64 -18.21 -0.49
N ARG A 162 24.57 -17.42 -0.56
CA ARG A 162 24.36 -16.34 -1.53
C ARG A 162 23.78 -15.11 -0.83
N GLU A 163 24.31 -14.81 0.35
CA GLU A 163 23.83 -13.75 1.24
C GLU A 163 23.92 -12.35 0.61
N GLU A 164 24.76 -12.19 -0.42
CA GLU A 164 24.85 -10.99 -1.26
C GLU A 164 23.51 -10.63 -1.92
N ILE A 165 22.66 -11.61 -2.24
CA ILE A 165 21.32 -11.38 -2.81
C ILE A 165 20.42 -10.71 -1.76
N GLY A 166 20.52 -11.15 -0.50
CA GLY A 166 19.79 -10.57 0.63
C GLY A 166 20.21 -9.13 0.89
N MET A 167 21.52 -8.86 0.90
CA MET A 167 22.03 -7.50 1.07
C MET A 167 21.64 -6.57 -0.08
N MET A 168 21.78 -7.04 -1.32
CA MET A 168 21.39 -6.30 -2.52
C MET A 168 19.90 -5.94 -2.45
N THR A 169 19.05 -6.90 -2.08
CA THR A 169 17.59 -6.69 -1.95
C THR A 169 17.28 -5.62 -0.91
N LEU A 170 17.92 -5.68 0.27
CA LEU A 170 17.76 -4.68 1.31
C LEU A 170 18.18 -3.28 0.82
N ALA A 171 19.31 -3.19 0.11
CA ALA A 171 19.79 -1.92 -0.43
C ALA A 171 18.87 -1.34 -1.51
N ILE A 172 18.37 -2.18 -2.42
CA ILE A 172 17.42 -1.75 -3.46
C ILE A 172 16.14 -1.24 -2.83
N LEU A 173 15.59 -1.94 -1.83
CA LEU A 173 14.42 -1.46 -1.09
C LEU A 173 14.70 -0.11 -0.41
N ALA A 174 15.83 0.00 0.29
CA ALA A 174 16.18 1.18 1.09
C ALA A 174 16.41 2.42 0.23
N PHE A 175 17.33 2.31 -0.72
CA PHE A 175 17.79 3.44 -1.51
C PHE A 175 16.94 3.65 -2.76
N GLY A 176 16.37 2.60 -3.34
CA GLY A 176 15.45 2.69 -4.47
C GLY A 176 14.19 3.47 -4.12
N ASP A 177 13.35 2.95 -3.22
CA ASP A 177 12.08 3.60 -2.83
C ASP A 177 12.31 4.99 -2.19
N GLY A 178 13.30 5.07 -1.31
CA GLY A 178 13.63 6.32 -0.65
C GLY A 178 13.99 7.43 -1.65
N SER A 179 14.88 7.14 -2.61
CA SER A 179 15.29 8.13 -3.62
C SER A 179 14.20 8.43 -4.64
N ALA A 180 13.43 7.42 -5.04
CA ALA A 180 12.28 7.56 -5.93
C ALA A 180 11.27 8.56 -5.37
N THR A 181 10.98 8.46 -4.07
CA THR A 181 10.09 9.40 -3.41
C THR A 181 10.72 10.79 -3.30
N LEU A 182 11.96 10.91 -2.80
CA LEU A 182 12.59 12.22 -2.58
C LEU A 182 12.73 13.01 -3.89
N LEU A 183 13.26 12.38 -4.93
CA LEU A 183 13.46 13.01 -6.25
C LEU A 183 12.15 13.11 -7.03
N GLY A 184 11.26 12.12 -6.90
CA GLY A 184 9.95 12.15 -7.55
C GLY A 184 9.02 13.24 -7.00
N LEU A 185 9.07 13.54 -5.70
CA LEU A 185 8.32 14.66 -5.12
C LEU A 185 8.96 16.02 -5.41
N LYS A 186 10.30 16.09 -5.49
CA LYS A 186 11.03 17.34 -5.71
C LYS A 186 11.06 17.78 -7.18
N PHE A 187 11.19 16.82 -8.11
CA PHE A 187 11.44 17.10 -9.53
C PHE A 187 10.49 16.35 -10.48
N GLY A 188 9.60 15.49 -9.96
CA GLY A 188 8.75 14.61 -10.75
C GLY A 188 7.47 15.24 -11.27
N GLU A 189 7.62 16.22 -12.17
CA GLU A 189 6.49 16.89 -12.85
C GLU A 189 5.75 15.93 -13.78
N ARG A 190 6.49 15.17 -14.61
CA ARG A 190 5.90 14.19 -15.53
C ARG A 190 5.52 12.90 -14.81
N LYS A 191 4.22 12.65 -14.69
CA LYS A 191 3.66 11.44 -14.07
C LYS A 191 3.70 10.25 -15.01
N LEU A 192 3.67 9.05 -14.44
CA LEU A 192 3.54 7.81 -15.22
C LEU A 192 2.11 7.67 -15.75
N PRO A 193 1.92 7.24 -17.01
CA PRO A 193 0.58 7.17 -17.61
C PRO A 193 -0.32 6.11 -16.95
N TRP A 194 0.27 5.06 -16.36
CA TRP A 194 -0.46 4.03 -15.61
C TRP A 194 -0.55 4.31 -14.09
N ASN A 195 0.17 5.31 -13.58
CA ASN A 195 0.18 5.64 -12.16
C ASN A 195 0.47 7.13 -11.92
N GLY A 196 -0.59 7.92 -11.78
CA GLY A 196 -0.50 9.36 -11.52
C GLY A 196 0.18 9.74 -10.20
N CYS A 197 0.34 8.79 -9.27
CA CYS A 197 1.03 9.00 -7.99
C CYS A 197 2.56 8.93 -8.11
N LYS A 198 3.08 8.31 -9.18
CA LYS A 198 4.51 8.12 -9.42
C LYS A 198 4.94 8.97 -10.61
N SER A 199 6.24 9.26 -10.70
CA SER A 199 6.80 10.09 -11.76
C SER A 199 7.92 9.36 -12.48
N TRP A 200 8.18 9.76 -13.73
CA TRP A 200 9.32 9.25 -14.49
C TRP A 200 10.64 9.52 -13.76
N VAL A 201 10.78 10.69 -13.14
CA VAL A 201 11.96 11.03 -12.34
C VAL A 201 12.11 10.09 -11.15
N GLY A 202 11.02 9.78 -10.44
CA GLY A 202 11.04 8.82 -9.34
C GLY A 202 11.44 7.41 -9.79
N LEU A 203 10.92 6.95 -10.92
CA LEU A 203 11.29 5.64 -11.49
C LEU A 203 12.78 5.56 -11.85
N TRP A 204 13.32 6.56 -12.54
CA TRP A 204 14.75 6.57 -12.89
C TRP A 204 15.65 6.76 -11.67
N ALA A 205 15.22 7.53 -10.68
CA ALA A 205 15.89 7.63 -9.38
C ALA A 205 15.96 6.27 -8.68
N PHE A 206 14.84 5.54 -8.65
CA PHE A 206 14.78 4.18 -8.11
C PHE A 206 15.84 3.30 -8.77
N ILE A 207 15.80 3.24 -10.11
CA ILE A 207 16.67 2.35 -10.89
C ILE A 207 18.13 2.72 -10.67
N ALA A 208 18.50 4.00 -10.77
CA ALA A 208 19.88 4.44 -10.63
C ALA A 208 20.44 4.21 -9.22
N MET A 209 19.72 4.67 -8.19
CA MET A 209 20.19 4.58 -6.80
C MET A 209 20.10 3.15 -6.26
N GLY A 210 19.05 2.42 -6.62
CA GLY A 210 18.90 0.99 -6.32
C GLY A 210 20.01 0.18 -6.97
N THR A 211 20.34 0.43 -8.23
CA THR A 211 21.42 -0.27 -8.93
C THR A 211 22.75 -0.01 -8.26
N LEU A 212 23.08 1.25 -7.96
CA LEU A 212 24.35 1.60 -7.34
C LEU A 212 24.48 1.01 -5.94
N ALA A 213 23.48 1.22 -5.08
CA ALA A 213 23.52 0.71 -3.71
C ALA A 213 23.48 -0.82 -3.66
N GLY A 214 22.63 -1.44 -4.49
CA GLY A 214 22.56 -2.89 -4.65
C GLY A 214 23.91 -3.46 -5.10
N ALA A 215 24.55 -2.86 -6.10
CA ALA A 215 25.82 -3.35 -6.63
C ALA A 215 26.94 -3.24 -5.61
N ILE A 216 26.99 -2.15 -4.84
CA ILE A 216 27.96 -1.96 -3.76
C ILE A 216 27.81 -3.07 -2.71
N MET A 217 26.58 -3.32 -2.24
CA MET A 217 26.33 -4.35 -1.23
C MET A 217 26.60 -5.77 -1.77
N PHE A 218 26.13 -6.05 -2.98
CA PHE A 218 26.34 -7.33 -3.64
C PHE A 218 27.84 -7.62 -3.81
N TRP A 219 28.57 -6.67 -4.39
CA TRP A 219 30.01 -6.80 -4.63
C TRP A 219 30.81 -6.94 -3.35
N GLY A 220 30.48 -6.17 -2.32
CA GLY A 220 31.19 -6.20 -1.06
C GLY A 220 30.97 -7.48 -0.27
N GLU A 221 29.82 -8.16 -0.47
CA GLU A 221 29.53 -9.41 0.21
C GLU A 221 30.04 -10.65 -0.54
N PHE A 222 29.99 -10.66 -1.86
CA PHE A 222 30.33 -11.83 -2.67
C PHE A 222 31.72 -12.44 -2.34
N ARG A 223 31.82 -13.76 -2.14
CA ARG A 223 33.09 -14.49 -1.92
C ARG A 223 33.26 -15.69 -2.87
N PRO A 224 34.47 -15.94 -3.41
CA PRO A 224 35.60 -15.00 -3.50
C PRO A 224 35.20 -13.81 -4.39
N GLY A 225 35.73 -12.60 -4.10
CA GLY A 225 35.25 -11.34 -4.70
C GLY A 225 35.01 -11.36 -6.22
N ILE A 226 34.01 -10.59 -6.66
CA ILE A 226 33.53 -10.55 -8.05
C ILE A 226 33.93 -9.25 -8.77
N ASP A 227 33.92 -9.23 -10.10
CA ASP A 227 33.97 -7.99 -10.88
C ASP A 227 32.73 -7.12 -10.56
N PHE A 228 32.98 -5.86 -10.22
CA PHE A 228 31.93 -4.87 -9.95
C PHE A 228 30.95 -4.70 -11.12
N ARG A 229 31.37 -4.93 -12.36
CA ARG A 229 30.50 -4.89 -13.55
C ARG A 229 29.43 -5.97 -13.52
N LEU A 230 29.74 -7.15 -13.01
CA LEU A 230 28.75 -8.23 -12.84
C LEU A 230 27.77 -7.89 -11.72
N ALA A 231 28.26 -7.37 -10.59
CA ALA A 231 27.42 -6.90 -9.49
C ALA A 231 26.47 -5.76 -9.95
N LEU A 232 26.97 -4.83 -10.77
CA LEU A 232 26.16 -3.81 -11.45
C LEU A 232 25.10 -4.42 -12.36
N GLY A 233 25.46 -5.41 -13.18
CA GLY A 233 24.51 -6.10 -14.06
C GLY A 233 23.37 -6.78 -13.31
N VAL A 234 23.70 -7.56 -12.27
CA VAL A 234 22.71 -8.22 -11.40
C VAL A 234 21.81 -7.18 -10.72
N SER A 235 22.41 -6.16 -10.11
CA SER A 235 21.67 -5.12 -9.38
C SER A 235 20.84 -4.23 -10.28
N PHE A 236 21.26 -4.01 -11.53
CA PHE A 236 20.51 -3.28 -12.53
C PHE A 236 19.24 -4.03 -12.91
N LEU A 237 19.34 -5.33 -13.22
CA LEU A 237 18.16 -6.15 -13.56
C LEU A 237 17.17 -6.23 -12.40
N ALA A 238 17.69 -6.41 -11.17
CA ALA A 238 16.88 -6.41 -9.97
C ALA A 238 16.18 -5.05 -9.73
N SER A 239 16.92 -3.94 -9.84
CA SER A 239 16.37 -2.59 -9.62
C SER A 239 15.41 -2.16 -10.73
N LEU A 240 15.66 -2.56 -11.97
CA LEU A 240 14.75 -2.32 -13.10
C LEU A 240 13.41 -3.01 -12.86
N THR A 241 13.44 -4.30 -12.53
CA THR A 241 12.22 -5.07 -12.31
C THR A 241 11.47 -4.57 -11.08
N ALA A 242 12.18 -4.33 -9.98
CA ALA A 242 11.61 -3.80 -8.75
C ALA A 242 11.01 -2.39 -8.95
N GLY A 243 11.71 -1.51 -9.68
CA GLY A 243 11.21 -0.17 -10.02
C GLY A 243 9.99 -0.19 -10.93
N LEU A 244 9.92 -1.13 -11.89
CA LEU A 244 8.73 -1.34 -12.71
C LEU A 244 7.56 -1.85 -11.86
N VAL A 245 7.80 -2.80 -10.94
CA VAL A 245 6.77 -3.29 -10.00
C VAL A 245 6.25 -2.17 -9.10
N GLU A 246 7.16 -1.36 -8.56
CA GLU A 246 6.87 -0.15 -7.75
C GLU A 246 6.07 0.90 -8.52
N SER A 247 6.20 0.91 -9.85
CA SER A 247 5.52 1.87 -10.70
C SER A 247 4.03 1.61 -10.83
N PHE A 248 3.56 0.38 -10.59
CA PHE A 248 2.14 0.03 -10.73
C PHE A 248 1.30 0.55 -9.55
N PRO A 249 0.02 0.89 -9.78
CA PRO A 249 -0.89 1.23 -8.68
C PRO A 249 -1.02 0.07 -7.70
N SER A 250 -1.10 0.39 -6.42
CA SER A 250 -1.32 -0.58 -5.36
C SER A 250 -2.17 0.04 -4.27
N LEU A 251 -3.08 -0.77 -3.73
CA LEU A 251 -3.93 -0.40 -2.58
C LEU A 251 -3.23 -0.73 -1.24
N ARG A 252 -2.20 -1.57 -1.27
CA ARG A 252 -1.46 -2.05 -0.11
C ARG A 252 0.04 -1.71 -0.26
N ASN A 253 0.79 -1.85 0.82
CA ASN A 253 2.21 -1.56 0.88
C ASN A 253 3.01 -2.19 -0.28
N ASP A 254 3.75 -1.35 -1.01
CA ASP A 254 4.50 -1.75 -2.19
C ASP A 254 5.78 -2.53 -1.85
N ASN A 255 6.35 -2.33 -0.64
CA ASN A 255 7.67 -2.85 -0.27
C ASN A 255 7.77 -4.38 -0.37
N LEU A 256 6.68 -5.11 -0.06
CA LEU A 256 6.70 -6.57 -0.17
C LEU A 256 6.83 -7.02 -1.63
N ARG A 257 6.05 -6.42 -2.54
CA ARG A 257 6.07 -6.73 -3.97
C ARG A 257 7.40 -6.35 -4.61
N VAL A 258 7.89 -5.15 -4.28
CA VAL A 258 9.19 -4.64 -4.73
C VAL A 258 10.33 -5.52 -4.23
N GLY A 259 10.28 -5.91 -2.96
CA GLY A 259 11.29 -6.74 -2.34
C GLY A 259 11.37 -8.14 -2.95
N ILE A 260 10.21 -8.78 -3.15
CA ILE A 260 10.13 -10.08 -3.84
C ILE A 260 10.64 -9.96 -5.28
N ALA A 261 10.28 -8.90 -6.00
CA ALA A 261 10.75 -8.66 -7.36
C ALA A 261 12.27 -8.47 -7.42
N ALA A 262 12.85 -7.70 -6.51
CA ALA A 262 14.30 -7.48 -6.41
C ALA A 262 15.04 -8.79 -6.06
N ALA A 263 14.58 -9.52 -5.04
CA ALA A 263 15.20 -10.78 -4.61
C ALA A 263 15.12 -11.86 -5.70
N GLY A 264 13.92 -12.07 -6.27
CA GLY A 264 13.72 -13.08 -7.30
C GLY A 264 14.51 -12.79 -8.56
N THR A 265 14.48 -11.54 -9.04
CA THR A 265 15.26 -11.15 -10.22
C THR A 265 16.75 -11.18 -9.94
N GLY A 266 17.18 -10.77 -8.75
CA GLY A 266 18.57 -10.86 -8.31
C GLY A 266 19.09 -12.29 -8.31
N ALA A 267 18.31 -13.23 -7.78
CA ALA A 267 18.65 -14.65 -7.79
C ALA A 267 18.74 -15.21 -9.22
N ILE A 268 17.77 -14.89 -10.08
CA ILE A 268 17.80 -15.32 -11.49
C ILE A 268 19.01 -14.70 -12.21
N ALA A 269 19.25 -13.40 -12.06
CA ALA A 269 20.37 -12.71 -12.68
C ALA A 269 21.71 -13.24 -12.17
N HIS A 270 21.81 -13.56 -10.87
CA HIS A 270 22.98 -14.23 -10.32
C HIS A 270 23.21 -15.57 -11.05
N LEU A 271 22.19 -16.41 -11.20
CA LEU A 271 22.33 -17.71 -11.85
C LEU A 271 22.74 -17.60 -13.33
N LEU A 272 22.29 -16.54 -14.02
CA LEU A 272 22.55 -16.36 -15.44
C LEU A 272 23.89 -15.67 -15.75
N LEU A 273 24.32 -14.72 -14.90
CA LEU A 273 25.47 -13.87 -15.16
C LEU A 273 26.75 -14.33 -14.47
N ILE A 274 26.63 -15.12 -13.40
CA ILE A 274 27.77 -15.54 -12.58
C ILE A 274 27.95 -17.05 -12.78
N PRO A 275 28.96 -17.46 -13.58
CA PRO A 275 29.22 -18.87 -13.80
C PRO A 275 29.61 -19.55 -12.49
N SER A 276 28.99 -20.71 -12.24
CA SER A 276 29.24 -21.59 -11.09
C SER A 276 30.60 -22.28 -11.15
#